data_AF-A0A931HC10-F1
#
_entry.id   AF-A0A931HC10-F1
#
_cell.length_a   1.000
_cell.length_b   1.000
_cell.length_c   1.000
_cell.angle_alpha   90.00
_cell.angle_beta   90.00
_cell.angle_gamma   90.00
#
_symmetry.space_group_name_H-M   'P 1'
#
loop_
_entity.id
_entity.type
_entity.pdbx_description
1 polymer ?
#
loop_
_entity_poly.entity_id
_entity_poly.type
_entity_poly.pdbx_seq_one_letter_code
_entity_poly.pdbx_strand_id
1 'polypeptide(L)'
;MQAVGCSNSECDRITVEAWLNQNYGYPSYGLVSHGLIGSKISIQPRSNVKYQPDYIPAPIREDYIEACLIRNDSPKAAATLVRRCLQGMIRDFTGITKSRLIDEIGALRSSLDDGKAPDGVTHDSLEAIDAVRGIGNIGAHMEKDINLIVDVDPDEAQALIELVEMLFEEWYIARHKRQMRLAGIAAMAASKKNDLAEQKLAAAASTAAPEEGAS
;
A
#
# COMPACT_ATOMS: atom_id res chain seq x y z
N MET A 1 -19.45 20.82 -9.94
CA MET A 1 -18.10 20.38 -10.33
C MET A 1 -17.97 20.63 -11.82
N GLN A 2 -16.87 21.22 -12.27
CA GLN A 2 -16.59 21.49 -13.68
C GLN A 2 -15.16 21.04 -13.99
N ALA A 3 -14.94 20.46 -15.16
CA ALA A 3 -13.61 20.17 -15.68
C ALA A 3 -13.26 21.23 -16.74
N VAL A 4 -12.06 21.80 -16.64
CA VAL A 4 -11.50 22.74 -17.59
C VAL A 4 -10.24 22.11 -18.18
N GLY A 5 -10.28 21.81 -19.48
CA GLY A 5 -9.11 21.35 -20.23
C GLY A 5 -8.17 22.52 -20.54
N CYS A 6 -6.87 22.26 -20.60
CA CYS A 6 -5.92 23.26 -21.06
C CYS A 6 -6.23 23.64 -22.52
N SER A 7 -6.17 24.94 -22.83
CA SER A 7 -6.45 25.44 -24.19
C SER A 7 -5.31 25.21 -25.18
N ASN A 8 -4.15 24.71 -24.73
CA ASN A 8 -3.06 24.32 -25.60
C ASN A 8 -3.33 22.91 -26.16
N SER A 9 -3.32 22.76 -27.48
CA SER A 9 -3.56 21.48 -28.17
C SER A 9 -2.52 20.40 -27.85
N GLU A 10 -1.34 20.78 -27.36
CA GLU A 10 -0.29 19.85 -26.91
C GLU A 10 -0.37 19.52 -25.42
N CYS A 11 -1.24 20.19 -24.64
CA CYS A 11 -1.35 20.00 -23.20
C CYS A 11 -2.70 19.37 -22.85
N ASP A 12 -2.71 18.09 -22.52
CA ASP A 12 -3.93 17.34 -22.14
C ASP A 12 -4.23 17.40 -20.64
N ARG A 13 -3.79 18.48 -19.96
CA ARG A 13 -3.99 18.63 -18.51
C ARG A 13 -5.41 19.09 -18.21
N ILE A 14 -6.10 18.36 -17.35
CA ILE A 14 -7.45 18.66 -16.89
C ILE A 14 -7.37 19.27 -15.48
N THR A 15 -8.02 20.42 -15.31
CA THR A 15 -8.25 21.02 -13.99
C THR A 15 -9.70 20.80 -13.60
N VAL A 16 -9.91 20.27 -12.40
CA VAL A 16 -11.24 20.01 -11.85
C VAL A 16 -11.56 21.08 -10.81
N GLU A 17 -12.61 21.85 -11.03
CA GLU A 17 -13.12 22.82 -10.08
C GLU A 17 -14.33 22.25 -9.34
N ALA A 18 -14.25 22.24 -8.01
CA ALA A 18 -15.35 21.86 -7.13
C ALA A 18 -15.81 23.06 -6.29
N TRP A 19 -17.13 23.21 -6.17
CA TRP A 19 -17.76 24.19 -5.30
C TRP A 19 -18.40 23.46 -4.12
N LEU A 20 -17.96 23.80 -2.91
CA LEU A 20 -18.56 23.31 -1.68
C LEU A 20 -19.58 24.32 -1.18
N ASN A 21 -20.85 23.90 -1.05
CA ASN A 21 -21.91 24.74 -0.49
C ASN A 21 -22.38 24.12 0.82
N GLN A 22 -22.44 24.91 1.89
CA GLN A 22 -23.15 24.51 3.11
C GLN A 22 -24.62 24.90 2.97
N ASN A 23 -25.49 23.89 2.98
CA ASN A 23 -26.94 24.10 3.01
C ASN A 23 -27.42 23.94 4.45
N TYR A 24 -28.06 24.99 5.00
CA TYR A 24 -28.81 24.89 6.25
C TYR A 24 -30.31 24.86 5.94
N GLY A 25 -30.99 23.81 6.37
CA GLY A 25 -32.44 23.68 6.23
C GLY A 25 -33.14 24.20 7.50
N TYR A 26 -34.02 25.19 7.35
CA TYR A 26 -34.99 25.51 8.39
C TYR A 26 -36.30 24.76 8.10
N PRO A 27 -36.91 24.06 9.08
CA PRO A 27 -38.08 23.22 8.84
C PRO A 27 -39.30 23.94 8.23
N SER A 28 -39.35 25.28 8.33
CA SER A 28 -40.51 26.09 7.95
C SER A 28 -40.40 26.82 6.59
N TYR A 29 -39.22 26.91 5.97
CA TYR A 29 -39.02 27.81 4.81
C TYR A 29 -38.25 27.18 3.64
N GLY A 30 -38.05 25.87 3.65
CA GLY A 30 -37.27 25.17 2.63
C GLY A 30 -35.75 25.39 2.79
N LEU A 31 -34.97 24.77 1.91
CA LEU A 31 -33.52 24.93 1.85
C LEU A 31 -33.17 26.34 1.39
N VAL A 32 -32.65 27.17 2.30
CA VAL A 32 -32.12 28.48 1.96
C VAL A 32 -30.62 28.35 1.76
N SER A 33 -30.18 28.36 0.51
CA SER A 33 -28.76 28.43 0.16
C SER A 33 -28.26 29.86 0.44
N HIS A 34 -27.68 30.09 1.62
CA HIS A 34 -26.92 31.33 1.85
C HIS A 34 -25.57 31.19 1.16
N GLY A 35 -25.35 32.02 0.14
CA GLY A 35 -24.09 32.08 -0.57
C GLY A 35 -22.94 32.50 0.33
N LEU A 36 -21.79 31.87 0.07
CA LEU A 36 -20.43 32.33 0.37
C LEU A 36 -19.83 31.93 1.74
N ILE A 37 -19.74 30.62 1.99
CA ILE A 37 -18.42 30.01 2.26
C ILE A 37 -18.18 28.97 1.16
N GLY A 38 -18.27 29.45 -0.09
CA GLY A 38 -18.06 28.64 -1.28
C GLY A 38 -16.57 28.45 -1.50
N SER A 39 -15.92 27.58 -0.73
CA SER A 39 -14.52 27.24 -0.98
C SER A 39 -14.42 26.62 -2.37
N LYS A 40 -13.90 27.39 -3.33
CA LYS A 40 -13.53 26.90 -4.65
C LYS A 40 -12.28 26.06 -4.49
N ILE A 41 -12.39 24.77 -4.72
CA ILE A 41 -11.23 23.87 -4.73
C ILE A 41 -10.89 23.59 -6.19
N SER A 42 -9.68 23.97 -6.58
CA SER A 42 -9.09 23.58 -7.86
C SER A 42 -8.21 22.36 -7.63
N ILE A 43 -8.61 21.22 -8.20
CA ILE A 43 -7.89 19.96 -8.13
C ILE A 43 -7.25 19.75 -9.50
N GLN A 44 -5.93 19.80 -9.54
CA GLN A 44 -5.16 19.32 -10.67
C GLN A 44 -4.55 17.97 -10.25
N PRO A 45 -5.03 16.83 -10.75
CA PRO A 45 -4.41 15.54 -10.44
C PRO A 45 -2.98 15.57 -11.02
N ARG A 46 -2.00 15.76 -10.14
CA ARG A 46 -0.58 15.85 -10.52
C ARG A 46 -0.02 14.49 -10.94
N SER A 47 -0.59 13.42 -10.41
CA SER A 47 -0.20 12.04 -10.72
C SER A 47 -1.30 11.06 -10.35
N ASN A 48 -1.26 9.87 -10.95
CA ASN A 48 -2.16 8.76 -10.68
C ASN A 48 -1.60 7.92 -9.52
N VAL A 49 -1.61 8.47 -8.30
CA VAL A 49 -1.06 7.79 -7.10
C VAL A 49 -2.09 6.82 -6.53
N LYS A 50 -1.69 5.56 -6.31
CA LYS A 50 -2.50 4.60 -5.54
C LYS A 50 -2.15 4.73 -4.06
N TYR A 51 -3.06 5.31 -3.27
CA TYR A 51 -2.84 5.47 -1.84
C TYR A 51 -2.70 4.12 -1.13
N GLN A 52 -1.60 3.98 -0.39
CA GLN A 52 -1.26 2.75 0.32
C GLN A 52 -1.76 2.79 1.77
N PRO A 53 -2.26 1.66 2.33
CA PRO A 53 -2.81 1.58 3.68
C PRO A 53 -1.83 2.01 4.79
N ASP A 54 -2.38 2.40 5.96
CA ASP A 54 -1.61 2.97 7.07
C ASP A 54 -0.68 2.00 7.81
N TYR A 55 -0.84 0.68 7.62
CA TYR A 55 0.03 -0.32 8.23
C TYR A 55 1.38 -0.47 7.49
N ILE A 56 1.55 0.18 6.34
CA ILE A 56 2.84 0.26 5.64
C ILE A 56 3.65 1.44 6.23
N PRO A 57 4.95 1.27 6.52
CA PRO A 57 5.77 2.34 7.08
C PRO A 57 5.66 3.66 6.32
N ALA A 58 5.47 4.75 7.05
CA ALA A 58 5.33 6.10 6.47
C ALA A 58 6.49 6.48 5.51
N PRO A 59 7.78 6.20 5.81
CA PRO A 59 8.87 6.56 4.90
C PRO A 59 8.74 5.91 3.52
N ILE A 60 8.26 4.66 3.46
CA ILE A 60 8.09 3.91 2.21
C ILE A 60 6.92 4.51 1.40
N ARG A 61 5.82 4.87 2.09
CA ARG A 61 4.66 5.49 1.44
C ARG A 61 4.98 6.88 0.90
N GLU A 62 5.69 7.69 1.68
CA GLU A 62 6.11 9.04 1.29
C GLU A 62 7.00 9.00 0.04
N ASP A 63 8.01 8.13 0.02
CA ASP A 63 8.90 7.95 -1.13
C ASP A 63 8.15 7.54 -2.40
N TYR A 64 7.19 6.62 -2.27
CA TYR A 64 6.34 6.20 -3.40
C TYR A 64 5.45 7.34 -3.90
N ILE A 65 4.77 8.07 -2.99
CA ILE A 65 3.91 9.20 -3.37
C ILE A 65 4.73 10.28 -4.09
N GLU A 66 5.91 10.61 -3.55
CA GLU A 66 6.81 11.57 -4.14
C GLU A 66 7.27 11.10 -5.53
N ALA A 67 7.71 9.84 -5.66
CA ALA A 67 8.09 9.26 -6.95
C ALA A 67 6.98 9.37 -8.00
N CYS A 68 5.73 9.07 -7.64
CA CYS A 68 4.59 9.22 -8.55
C CYS A 68 4.36 10.69 -8.94
N LEU A 69 4.51 11.64 -8.01
CA LEU A 69 4.34 13.07 -8.26
C LEU A 69 5.38 13.63 -9.22
N ILE A 70 6.63 13.21 -9.10
CA ILE A 70 7.75 13.75 -9.89
C ILE A 70 8.11 12.90 -11.11
N ARG A 71 7.40 11.79 -11.37
CA ARG A 71 7.68 10.88 -12.50
C ARG A 71 7.88 11.59 -13.84
N ASN A 72 7.00 12.52 -14.18
CA ASN A 72 7.05 13.22 -15.46
C ASN A 72 7.97 14.45 -15.43
N ASP A 73 8.19 15.04 -14.25
CA ASP A 73 8.99 16.26 -14.09
C ASP A 73 10.49 15.93 -13.93
N SER A 74 10.80 14.81 -13.28
CA SER A 74 12.16 14.29 -13.08
C SER A 74 12.14 12.76 -12.95
N PRO A 75 12.11 12.03 -14.08
CA PRO A 75 12.12 10.56 -14.08
C PRO A 75 13.35 9.97 -13.36
N LYS A 76 14.49 10.68 -13.39
CA LYS A 76 15.72 10.32 -12.66
C LYS A 76 15.53 10.33 -11.14
N ALA A 77 14.92 11.40 -10.62
CA ALA A 77 14.65 11.50 -9.20
C ALA A 77 13.54 10.51 -8.78
N ALA A 78 12.53 10.29 -9.63
CA ALA A 78 11.51 9.26 -9.39
C ALA A 78 12.13 7.86 -9.27
N ALA A 79 13.04 7.48 -10.16
CA ALA A 79 13.77 6.22 -10.09
C ALA A 79 14.61 6.08 -8.81
N THR A 80 15.22 7.19 -8.37
CA THR A 80 16.01 7.23 -7.12
C THR A 80 15.12 7.01 -5.88
N LEU A 81 13.94 7.64 -5.85
CA LEU A 81 12.96 7.46 -4.78
C LEU A 81 12.38 6.05 -4.74
N VAL A 82 12.06 5.47 -5.91
CA VAL A 82 11.66 4.05 -6.02
C VAL A 82 12.73 3.12 -5.45
N ARG A 83 14.01 3.39 -5.72
CA ARG A 83 15.11 2.61 -5.14
C ARG A 83 15.14 2.70 -3.61
N ARG A 84 14.95 3.90 -3.06
CA ARG A 84 14.88 4.12 -1.60
C ARG A 84 13.69 3.37 -0.99
N CYS A 85 12.54 3.42 -1.67
CA CYS A 85 11.34 2.67 -1.32
C CYS A 85 11.61 1.15 -1.29
N LEU A 86 12.22 0.58 -2.34
CA LEU A 86 12.57 -0.85 -2.42
C LEU A 86 13.52 -1.29 -1.30
N GLN A 87 14.55 -0.49 -0.99
CA GLN A 87 15.44 -0.76 0.14
C GLN A 87 14.69 -0.74 1.47
N GLY A 88 13.79 0.23 1.66
CA GLY A 88 12.92 0.30 2.83
C GLY A 88 12.05 -0.95 2.97
N MET A 89 11.42 -1.39 1.88
CA MET A 89 10.58 -2.59 1.84
C MET A 89 11.37 -3.86 2.18
N ILE A 90 12.55 -4.05 1.58
CA ILE A 90 13.38 -5.23 1.87
C ILE A 90 13.78 -5.25 3.35
N ARG A 91 14.22 -4.11 3.90
CA ARG A 91 14.64 -4.00 5.30
C ARG A 91 13.50 -4.26 6.27
N ASP A 92 12.33 -3.68 6.02
CA ASP A 92 11.13 -3.85 6.85
C ASP A 92 10.62 -5.29 6.80
N PHE A 93 10.59 -5.90 5.62
CA PHE A 93 9.99 -7.21 5.43
C PHE A 93 10.92 -8.37 5.83
N THR A 94 12.23 -8.22 5.63
CA THR A 94 13.22 -9.31 5.80
C THR A 94 14.16 -9.09 6.98
N GLY A 95 14.25 -7.87 7.51
CA GLY A 95 15.23 -7.49 8.53
C GLY A 95 16.68 -7.43 8.03
N ILE A 96 16.93 -7.68 6.74
CA ILE A 96 18.28 -7.64 6.15
C ILE A 96 18.69 -6.19 5.95
N THR A 97 19.78 -5.79 6.58
CA THR A 97 20.38 -4.46 6.43
C THR A 97 21.77 -4.59 5.84
N LYS A 98 21.98 -4.02 4.64
CA LYS A 98 23.32 -3.92 4.02
C LYS A 98 23.54 -2.52 3.47
N SER A 99 24.79 -2.23 3.11
CA SER A 99 25.16 -0.90 2.59
C SER A 99 24.60 -0.62 1.20
N ARG A 100 24.36 -1.66 0.39
CA ARG A 100 23.94 -1.53 -1.00
C ARG A 100 22.73 -2.41 -1.28
N LEU A 101 21.80 -1.91 -2.09
CA LEU A 101 20.60 -2.67 -2.50
C LEU A 101 20.97 -4.01 -3.14
N ILE A 102 22.05 -4.10 -3.92
CA ILE A 102 22.50 -5.36 -4.52
C ILE A 102 22.88 -6.41 -3.47
N ASP A 103 23.52 -5.97 -2.38
CA ASP A 103 23.90 -6.86 -1.28
C ASP A 103 22.65 -7.32 -0.51
N GLU A 104 21.64 -6.45 -0.39
CA GLU A 104 20.35 -6.77 0.23
C GLU A 104 19.58 -7.79 -0.61
N ILE A 105 19.49 -7.59 -1.93
CA ILE A 105 18.85 -8.52 -2.87
C ILE A 105 19.60 -9.86 -2.90
N GLY A 106 20.94 -9.84 -2.95
CA GLY A 106 21.75 -11.05 -2.93
C GLY A 106 21.55 -11.86 -1.65
N ALA A 107 21.55 -11.19 -0.50
CA ALA A 107 21.26 -11.82 0.78
C ALA A 107 19.82 -12.35 0.88
N LEU A 108 18.85 -11.64 0.28
CA LEU A 108 17.47 -12.09 0.19
C LEU A 108 17.34 -13.34 -0.69
N ARG A 109 18.05 -13.40 -1.82
CA ARG A 109 18.12 -14.59 -2.69
C ARG A 109 18.69 -15.79 -1.94
N SER A 110 19.83 -15.63 -1.25
CA SER A 110 20.39 -16.70 -0.42
C SER A 110 19.43 -17.13 0.69
N SER A 111 18.71 -16.20 1.31
CA SER A 111 17.72 -16.52 2.35
C SER A 111 16.50 -17.28 1.80
N LEU A 112 16.12 -17.03 0.55
CA LEU A 112 15.06 -17.77 -0.15
C LEU A 112 15.52 -19.19 -0.50
N ASP A 113 16.74 -19.34 -1.02
CA ASP A 113 17.34 -20.64 -1.31
C ASP A 113 17.50 -21.49 -0.03
N ASP A 114 17.82 -20.85 1.10
CA ASP A 114 17.94 -21.48 2.43
C ASP A 114 16.58 -21.77 3.11
N GLY A 115 15.45 -21.40 2.48
CA GLY A 115 14.10 -21.59 3.02
C GLY A 115 13.77 -20.74 4.26
N LYS A 116 14.52 -19.66 4.50
CA LYS A 116 14.33 -18.71 5.61
C LYS A 116 13.62 -17.42 5.20
N ALA A 117 13.26 -17.28 3.92
CA ALA A 117 12.58 -16.11 3.43
C ALA A 117 11.15 -15.97 4.02
N PRO A 118 10.70 -14.73 4.27
CA PRO A 118 9.36 -14.48 4.78
C PRO A 118 8.27 -14.90 3.79
N ASP A 119 7.19 -15.47 4.31
CA ASP A 119 5.98 -15.85 3.56
C ASP A 119 5.48 -14.66 2.72
N GLY A 120 5.64 -14.77 1.40
CA GLY A 120 5.25 -13.75 0.41
C GLY A 120 6.33 -13.40 -0.61
N VAL A 121 7.61 -13.66 -0.31
CA VAL A 121 8.69 -13.44 -1.28
C VAL A 121 8.83 -14.68 -2.17
N THR A 122 8.58 -14.52 -3.46
CA THR A 122 8.76 -15.59 -4.47
C THR A 122 10.04 -15.37 -5.28
N HIS A 123 10.51 -16.41 -5.97
CA HIS A 123 11.61 -16.28 -6.93
C HIS A 123 11.25 -15.29 -8.05
N ASP A 124 9.99 -15.29 -8.49
CA ASP A 124 9.49 -14.38 -9.52
C ASP A 124 9.54 -12.92 -9.06
N SER A 125 9.13 -12.62 -7.82
CA SER A 125 9.23 -11.27 -7.26
C SER A 125 10.69 -10.81 -7.16
N LEU A 126 11.62 -11.72 -6.81
CA LEU A 126 13.06 -11.43 -6.80
C LEU A 126 13.64 -11.20 -8.18
N GLU A 127 13.21 -11.97 -9.18
CA GLU A 127 13.60 -11.78 -10.56
C GLU A 127 13.08 -10.44 -11.09
N ALA A 128 11.85 -10.05 -10.76
CA ALA A 128 11.31 -8.74 -11.11
C ALA A 128 12.10 -7.59 -10.46
N ILE A 129 12.51 -7.72 -9.19
CA ILE A 129 13.36 -6.75 -8.50
C ILE A 129 14.76 -6.67 -9.14
N ASP A 130 15.35 -7.82 -9.49
CA ASP A 130 16.67 -7.88 -10.14
C ASP A 130 16.62 -7.38 -11.60
N ALA A 131 15.51 -7.65 -12.29
CA ALA A 131 15.21 -7.11 -13.60
C ALA A 131 15.09 -5.60 -13.53
N VAL A 132 14.40 -5.03 -12.53
CA VAL A 132 14.34 -3.58 -12.32
C VAL A 132 15.68 -2.97 -11.95
N ARG A 133 16.55 -3.70 -11.23
CA ARG A 133 17.94 -3.28 -11.06
C ARG A 133 18.70 -3.21 -12.39
N GLY A 134 18.33 -4.06 -13.36
CA GLY A 134 18.88 -4.10 -14.71
C GLY A 134 18.19 -3.15 -15.70
N ILE A 135 16.91 -2.82 -15.49
CA ILE A 135 16.13 -1.85 -16.25
C ILE A 135 16.67 -0.48 -15.86
N GLY A 136 17.40 0.08 -16.81
CA GLY A 136 18.21 1.25 -16.59
C GLY A 136 19.63 0.88 -16.16
N ASN A 137 20.59 1.41 -16.91
CA ASN A 137 21.96 1.64 -16.44
C ASN A 137 22.03 2.46 -15.12
N ILE A 138 20.88 2.80 -14.52
CA ILE A 138 20.61 3.39 -13.20
C ILE A 138 21.10 2.49 -12.05
N GLY A 139 20.88 1.17 -12.13
CA GLY A 139 21.23 0.26 -11.03
C GLY A 139 22.71 -0.16 -11.03
N ALA A 140 23.28 -0.42 -12.21
CA ALA A 140 24.64 -0.92 -12.38
C ALA A 140 25.74 0.13 -12.16
N HIS A 141 25.44 1.42 -12.36
CA HIS A 141 26.46 2.50 -12.32
C HIS A 141 26.37 3.45 -11.13
N MET A 142 25.29 3.44 -10.33
CA MET A 142 25.20 4.23 -9.09
C MET A 142 26.20 3.80 -8.00
N GLU A 143 26.85 2.65 -8.15
CA GLU A 143 27.80 2.12 -7.14
C GLU A 143 29.26 2.50 -7.43
N LYS A 144 29.57 3.10 -8.59
CA LYS A 144 30.96 3.44 -8.93
C LYS A 144 31.19 4.82 -9.56
N ASP A 145 30.21 5.45 -10.20
CA ASP A 145 30.44 6.75 -10.84
C ASP A 145 29.23 7.69 -10.72
N ILE A 146 29.35 8.66 -9.82
CA ILE A 146 28.42 9.80 -9.66
C ILE A 146 28.40 10.67 -10.93
N ASN A 147 29.40 10.53 -11.81
CA ASN A 147 29.59 11.34 -13.01
C ASN A 147 28.82 10.84 -14.25
N LEU A 148 28.18 9.67 -14.21
CA LEU A 148 27.43 9.16 -15.35
C LEU A 148 25.94 9.53 -15.20
N ILE A 149 25.56 10.69 -15.73
CA ILE A 149 24.16 11.09 -15.81
C ILE A 149 23.51 10.27 -16.93
N VAL A 150 22.88 9.16 -16.57
CA VAL A 150 22.09 8.35 -17.50
C VAL A 150 20.69 8.98 -17.62
N ASP A 151 20.18 9.06 -18.85
CA ASP A 151 18.81 9.51 -19.08
C ASP A 151 17.81 8.41 -18.71
N VAL A 152 16.73 8.81 -18.05
CA VAL A 152 15.66 7.90 -17.63
C VAL A 152 14.41 8.42 -18.25
N ASP A 153 13.71 7.59 -19.01
CA ASP A 153 12.46 7.99 -19.62
C ASP A 153 11.30 7.90 -18.61
N PRO A 154 10.25 8.74 -18.76
CA PRO A 154 9.06 8.66 -17.91
C PRO A 154 8.40 7.27 -17.91
N ASP A 155 8.50 6.54 -19.02
CA ASP A 155 7.97 5.17 -19.16
C ASP A 155 8.79 4.16 -18.36
N GLU A 156 10.11 4.32 -18.29
CA GLU A 156 10.96 3.50 -17.42
C GLU A 156 10.65 3.79 -15.95
N ALA A 157 10.52 5.07 -15.59
CA ALA A 157 10.10 5.46 -14.24
C ALA A 157 8.70 4.94 -13.89
N GLN A 158 7.80 4.87 -14.87
CA GLN A 158 6.47 4.27 -14.68
C GLN A 158 6.57 2.77 -14.40
N ALA A 159 7.37 2.01 -15.16
CA ALA A 159 7.57 0.59 -14.94
C ALA A 159 8.15 0.31 -13.53
N LEU A 160 9.05 1.17 -13.05
CA LEU A 160 9.59 1.10 -11.68
C LEU A 160 8.50 1.30 -10.62
N ILE A 161 7.63 2.29 -10.81
CA ILE A 161 6.49 2.55 -9.92
C ILE A 161 5.53 1.36 -9.92
N GLU A 162 5.23 0.79 -11.09
CA GLU A 162 4.34 -0.38 -11.21
C GLU A 162 4.89 -1.63 -10.52
N LEU A 163 6.22 -1.85 -10.58
CA LEU A 163 6.85 -2.91 -9.80
C LEU A 163 6.61 -2.69 -8.30
N VAL A 164 6.84 -1.48 -7.80
CA VAL A 164 6.63 -1.17 -6.38
C VAL A 164 5.17 -1.39 -5.98
N GLU A 165 4.22 -1.00 -6.82
CA GLU A 165 2.79 -1.26 -6.58
C GLU A 165 2.46 -2.76 -6.49
N MET A 166 3.03 -3.58 -7.37
CA MET A 166 2.88 -5.03 -7.31
C MET A 166 3.46 -5.58 -6.00
N LEU A 167 4.65 -5.14 -5.60
CA LEU A 167 5.28 -5.57 -4.35
C LEU A 167 4.50 -5.12 -3.11
N PHE A 168 3.86 -3.94 -3.11
CA PHE A 168 2.94 -3.55 -2.05
C PHE A 168 1.76 -4.51 -1.93
N GLU A 169 1.14 -4.88 -3.06
CA GLU A 169 0.01 -5.82 -3.05
C GLU A 169 0.46 -7.20 -2.52
N GLU A 170 1.61 -7.71 -2.96
CA GLU A 170 2.10 -9.03 -2.57
C GLU A 170 2.58 -9.09 -1.11
N TRP A 171 3.47 -8.17 -0.71
CA TRP A 171 4.17 -8.28 0.58
C TRP A 171 3.30 -7.78 1.73
N TYR A 172 2.56 -6.70 1.52
CA TYR A 172 1.81 -6.04 2.59
C TYR A 172 0.32 -6.40 2.53
N ILE A 173 -0.34 -6.14 1.41
CA ILE A 173 -1.81 -6.25 1.32
C ILE A 173 -2.28 -7.71 1.34
N ALA A 174 -1.68 -8.58 0.53
CA ALA A 174 -2.05 -9.99 0.46
C ALA A 174 -1.74 -10.70 1.78
N ARG A 175 -0.61 -10.38 2.42
CA ARG A 175 -0.25 -10.88 3.75
C ARG A 175 -1.28 -10.46 4.81
N HIS A 176 -1.63 -9.18 4.87
CA HIS A 176 -2.63 -8.69 5.82
C HIS A 176 -4.01 -9.33 5.58
N LYS A 177 -4.46 -9.42 4.31
CA LYS A 177 -5.70 -10.13 3.93
C LYS A 177 -5.67 -11.59 4.39
N ARG A 178 -4.54 -12.30 4.22
CA ARG A 178 -4.37 -13.70 4.66
C ARG A 178 -4.44 -13.81 6.18
N GLN A 179 -3.74 -12.94 6.91
CA GLN A 179 -3.77 -12.93 8.38
C GLN A 179 -5.18 -12.66 8.92
N MET A 180 -5.90 -11.69 8.36
CA MET A 180 -7.27 -11.38 8.75
C MET A 180 -8.23 -12.56 8.50
N ARG A 181 -8.10 -13.26 7.36
CA ARG A 181 -8.90 -14.45 7.07
C ARG A 181 -8.63 -15.57 8.07
N LEU A 182 -7.36 -15.85 8.37
CA LEU A 182 -6.98 -16.89 9.33
C LEU A 182 -7.43 -16.53 10.76
N ALA A 183 -7.29 -15.27 11.16
CA ALA A 183 -7.79 -14.77 12.45
C ALA A 183 -9.31 -14.91 12.55
N GLY A 184 -10.06 -14.62 11.48
CA GLY A 184 -11.50 -14.82 11.43
C GLY A 184 -11.90 -16.29 11.61
N ILE A 185 -11.22 -17.22 10.94
CA ILE A 185 -11.47 -18.65 11.09
C ILE A 185 -11.14 -19.13 12.51
N ALA A 186 -10.02 -18.67 13.07
CA ALA A 186 -9.62 -19.00 14.44
C ALA A 186 -10.63 -18.46 15.46
N ALA A 187 -11.13 -17.24 15.28
CA ALA A 187 -12.16 -16.64 16.13
C ALA A 187 -13.48 -17.43 16.06
N MET A 188 -13.93 -17.84 14.87
CA MET A 188 -15.11 -18.69 14.72
C MET A 188 -14.94 -20.05 15.40
N ALA A 189 -13.76 -20.66 15.27
CA ALA A 189 -13.45 -21.94 15.93
C ALA A 189 -13.41 -21.80 17.46
N ALA A 190 -12.88 -20.69 17.98
CA ALA A 190 -12.83 -20.38 19.40
C ALA A 190 -14.25 -20.14 19.96
N SER A 191 -15.07 -19.33 19.29
CA SER A 191 -16.47 -19.09 19.67
C SER A 191 -17.24 -20.40 19.77
N LYS A 192 -17.19 -21.25 18.73
CA LYS A 192 -17.87 -22.55 18.75
C LYS A 192 -17.38 -23.45 19.89
N LYS A 193 -16.07 -23.47 20.18
CA LYS A 193 -15.54 -24.25 21.32
C LYS A 193 -16.06 -23.74 22.66
N ASN A 194 -16.16 -22.42 22.83
CA ASN A 194 -16.71 -21.81 24.03
C ASN A 194 -18.21 -22.10 24.16
N ASP A 195 -18.98 -21.97 23.09
CA ASP A 195 -20.42 -22.31 23.08
C ASP A 195 -20.65 -23.79 23.44
N LEU A 196 -19.83 -24.69 22.89
CA LEU A 196 -19.87 -26.12 23.22
C LEU A 196 -19.45 -26.41 24.67
N ALA A 197 -18.48 -25.66 25.22
CA ALA A 197 -18.07 -25.79 26.61
C ALA A 197 -19.17 -25.30 27.57
N GLU A 198 -19.79 -24.16 27.28
CA GLU A 198 -20.91 -23.60 28.02
C GLU A 198 -22.14 -24.53 27.99
N GLN A 199 -22.46 -25.10 26.82
CA GLN A 199 -23.54 -26.08 26.70
C GLN A 199 -23.26 -27.36 27.50
N LYS A 200 -22.02 -27.83 27.55
CA LYS A 200 -21.64 -28.99 28.37
C LYS A 200 -21.68 -28.68 29.87
N LEU A 201 -21.28 -27.48 30.28
CA LEU A 201 -21.39 -27.02 31.67
C LEU A 201 -22.86 -26.87 32.09
N ALA A 202 -23.72 -26.32 31.22
CA ALA A 202 -25.15 -26.20 31.47
C ALA A 202 -25.84 -27.58 31.55
N ALA A 203 -25.46 -28.53 30.68
CA ALA A 203 -25.98 -29.90 30.70
C ALA A 203 -25.52 -30.70 31.93
N ALA A 204 -24.30 -30.46 32.42
CA ALA A 204 -23.79 -31.07 33.66
C ALA A 204 -24.47 -30.48 34.92
N ALA A 205 -24.82 -29.20 34.90
CA ALA A 205 -25.55 -28.57 36.00
C ALA A 205 -27.01 -29.04 36.12
N SER A 206 -27.68 -29.37 35.00
CA SER A 206 -29.07 -29.87 35.05
C SER A 206 -29.18 -31.35 35.44
N THR A 207 -28.11 -32.13 35.29
CA THR A 207 -28.06 -33.56 35.65
C THR A 207 -27.64 -33.81 37.10
N ALA A 208 -27.15 -32.79 37.81
CA ALA A 208 -26.68 -32.89 39.20
C ALA A 208 -27.71 -32.49 40.26
N ALA A 209 -28.95 -32.14 39.90
CA ALA A 209 -30.04 -31.91 40.86
C ALA A 209 -30.66 -33.27 41.25
N PRO A 210 -30.45 -33.78 42.48
CA PRO A 210 -31.08 -35.03 42.92
C PRO A 210 -32.55 -34.76 43.24
N GLU A 211 -33.39 -35.74 42.93
CA GLU A 211 -34.76 -35.84 43.42
C GLU A 211 -34.78 -35.81 44.96
N GLU A 212 -35.16 -34.67 45.54
CA GLU A 212 -35.68 -34.62 46.92
C GLU A 212 -37.18 -34.31 46.86
N GLY A 213 -37.98 -35.26 47.36
CA GLY A 213 -39.38 -35.00 47.69
C GLY A 213 -40.39 -36.07 47.28
N ALA A 214 -40.10 -37.35 47.48
CA ALA A 214 -41.16 -38.33 47.71
C ALA A 214 -41.56 -38.29 49.20
N SER A 215 -42.72 -37.73 49.51
CA SER A 215 -43.60 -38.07 50.66
C SER A 215 -44.90 -37.29 50.58
#